data_AF-A0A319CJB6-F1
#
_entry.id   AF-A0A319CJB6-F1
#
_cell.length_a   1.000
_cell.length_b   1.000
_cell.length_c   1.000
_cell.angle_alpha   90.00
_cell.angle_beta   90.00
_cell.angle_gamma   90.00
#
_symmetry.space_group_name_H-M   'P 1'
#
loop_
_entity.id
_entity.type
_entity.pdbx_description
1 polymer ?
#
loop_
_entity_poly.entity_id
_entity_poly.type
_entity_poly.pdbx_seq_one_letter_code
_entity_poly.pdbx_strand_id
1 'polypeptide(L)'
;MYSKHSLNKTRIYLENPSFDIHSVDLVTDRNNTRKLLTFVNPTTSRNGLETFTVLVELAANTQAVIFCRSETKTFDIIGRHESKGFGHEFEKAFTTEQVTESTGHYRIISCKFGGLNLLVRHETDSYVNSLPSKGPMRVEDVNVVDEVSRSFGYLCYGEPYLPLSQAASLAGAKLLIKREGQTVPIQSTLEVKTRAVSMPIDADEVIPQLWVCQTPNLVRAYHMAGLLRSLR
;
A
#
# COMPACT_ATOMS: atom_id res chain seq x y z
N MET A 1 1.81 24.17 -3.76
CA MET A 1 1.82 22.77 -4.22
C MET A 1 2.19 21.92 -3.01
N TYR A 2 1.22 21.28 -2.36
CA TYR A 2 1.49 20.55 -1.11
C TYR A 2 2.07 19.18 -1.42
N SER A 3 3.21 18.83 -0.80
CA SER A 3 3.79 17.49 -0.94
C SER A 3 2.83 16.46 -0.35
N LYS A 4 2.66 15.31 -1.02
CA LYS A 4 1.87 14.16 -0.53
C LYS A 4 2.31 13.72 0.88
N HIS A 5 3.51 14.10 1.32
CA HIS A 5 4.04 13.82 2.65
C HIS A 5 3.39 14.67 3.77
N SER A 6 2.97 15.90 3.48
CA SER A 6 2.20 16.71 4.44
C SER A 6 0.88 16.01 4.80
N LEU A 7 0.24 15.36 3.83
CA LEU A 7 -0.99 14.57 4.02
C LEU A 7 -0.76 13.32 4.87
N ASN A 8 0.39 12.67 4.72
CA ASN A 8 0.75 11.50 5.54
C ASN A 8 0.91 11.90 7.00
N LYS A 9 1.60 13.01 7.27
CA LYS A 9 1.80 13.52 8.63
C LYS A 9 0.47 13.86 9.29
N THR A 10 -0.44 14.55 8.59
CA THR A 10 -1.77 14.88 9.13
C THR A 10 -2.61 13.63 9.40
N ARG A 11 -2.56 12.60 8.54
CA ARG A 11 -3.32 11.36 8.77
C ARG A 11 -2.83 10.58 9.98
N ILE A 12 -1.52 10.49 10.20
CA ILE A 12 -0.94 9.75 11.33
C ILE A 12 -1.46 10.31 12.66
N TYR A 13 -1.35 11.63 12.87
CA TYR A 13 -1.80 12.26 14.11
C TYR A 13 -3.32 12.27 14.29
N LEU A 14 -4.08 12.13 13.22
CA LEU A 14 -5.53 11.96 13.32
C LEU A 14 -5.92 10.57 13.84
N GLU A 15 -5.23 9.51 13.40
CA GLU A 15 -5.54 8.15 13.84
C GLU A 15 -4.82 7.74 15.12
N ASN A 16 -3.62 8.29 15.33
CA ASN A 16 -2.82 8.06 16.52
C ASN A 16 -2.20 9.38 16.99
N PRO A 17 -2.94 10.17 17.78
CA PRO A 17 -2.47 11.46 18.28
C PRO A 17 -1.19 11.39 19.14
N SER A 18 -0.94 10.25 19.78
CA SER A 18 0.24 10.00 20.62
C SER A 18 1.41 9.39 19.85
N PHE A 19 1.33 9.29 18.52
CA PHE A 19 2.41 8.75 17.70
C PHE A 19 3.68 9.60 17.82
N ASP A 20 4.77 8.97 18.25
CA ASP A 20 6.08 9.63 18.34
C ASP A 20 6.81 9.63 16.99
N ILE A 21 6.70 10.75 16.27
CA ILE A 21 7.39 10.94 15.00
C ILE A 21 8.91 11.05 15.15
N HIS A 22 9.43 11.38 16.34
CA HIS A 22 10.88 11.53 16.54
C HIS A 22 11.59 10.18 16.56
N SER A 23 10.85 9.09 16.76
CA SER A 23 11.36 7.72 16.65
C SER A 23 11.55 7.24 15.20
N VAL A 24 11.09 8.00 14.20
CA VAL A 24 11.15 7.63 12.78
C VAL A 24 12.41 8.17 12.14
N ASP A 25 13.15 7.31 11.44
CA ASP A 25 14.36 7.70 10.72
C ASP A 25 14.05 8.07 9.26
N LEU A 26 13.12 7.35 8.62
CA LEU A 26 12.81 7.52 7.20
C LEU A 26 11.31 7.43 6.92
N VAL A 27 10.75 8.44 6.27
CA VAL A 27 9.41 8.42 5.68
C VAL A 27 9.55 8.28 4.17
N THR A 28 8.91 7.27 3.59
CA THR A 28 9.00 6.98 2.15
C THR A 28 7.68 6.41 1.62
N ASP A 29 7.65 6.09 0.33
CA ASP A 29 6.58 5.33 -0.29
C ASP A 29 7.08 4.06 -0.99
N ARG A 30 6.13 3.19 -1.36
CA ARG A 30 6.41 1.95 -2.10
C ARG A 30 7.21 2.20 -3.37
N ASN A 31 6.93 3.29 -4.09
CA ASN A 31 7.54 3.54 -5.40
C ASN A 31 9.04 3.87 -5.25
N ASN A 32 9.39 4.76 -4.32
CA ASN A 32 10.78 5.09 -4.03
C ASN A 32 11.54 3.87 -3.51
N THR A 33 10.93 3.09 -2.61
CA THR A 33 11.54 1.86 -2.09
C THR A 33 11.78 0.83 -3.20
N ARG A 34 10.80 0.62 -4.09
CA ARG A 34 10.94 -0.25 -5.28
C ARG A 34 12.10 0.20 -6.17
N LYS A 35 12.21 1.50 -6.48
CA LYS A 35 13.29 2.05 -7.30
C LYS A 35 14.67 1.78 -6.68
N LEU A 36 14.80 1.98 -5.36
CA LEU A 36 16.04 1.70 -4.63
C LEU A 36 16.37 0.20 -4.60
N LEU A 37 15.37 -0.67 -4.41
CA LEU A 37 15.56 -2.12 -4.47
C LEU A 37 16.04 -2.56 -5.86
N THR A 38 15.40 -2.07 -6.93
CA THR A 38 15.83 -2.34 -8.31
C THR A 38 17.22 -1.81 -8.61
N PHE A 39 17.62 -0.68 -8.01
CA PHE A 39 18.97 -0.13 -8.16
C PHE A 39 20.03 -1.07 -7.58
N VAL A 40 19.78 -1.66 -6.40
CA VAL A 40 20.69 -2.60 -5.74
C VAL A 40 20.64 -3.98 -6.39
N ASN A 41 19.45 -4.42 -6.81
CA ASN A 41 19.23 -5.69 -7.47
C ASN A 41 18.35 -5.53 -8.72
N PRO A 42 18.93 -5.37 -9.92
CA PRO A 42 18.17 -5.19 -11.15
C PRO A 42 17.20 -6.32 -11.50
N THR A 43 17.37 -7.53 -10.94
CA THR A 43 16.48 -8.66 -11.21
C THR A 43 15.08 -8.50 -10.61
N THR A 44 14.90 -7.59 -9.64
CA THR A 44 13.60 -7.33 -9.00
C THR A 44 12.62 -6.55 -9.90
N SER A 45 13.05 -6.17 -11.10
CA SER A 45 12.23 -5.44 -12.07
C SER A 45 12.38 -6.06 -13.45
N ARG A 46 11.26 -6.48 -14.03
CA ARG A 46 11.22 -7.00 -15.40
C ARG A 46 11.70 -5.98 -16.44
N ASN A 47 11.43 -4.70 -16.21
CA ASN A 47 11.82 -3.63 -17.11
C ASN A 47 13.25 -3.13 -16.86
N GLY A 48 13.98 -3.77 -15.93
CA GLY A 48 15.28 -3.31 -15.47
C GLY A 48 15.18 -2.01 -14.65
N LEU A 49 16.32 -1.34 -14.52
CA LEU A 49 16.45 -0.07 -13.82
C LEU A 49 16.12 1.10 -14.75
N GLU A 50 15.00 1.76 -14.48
CA GLU A 50 14.67 3.05 -15.10
C GLU A 50 15.39 4.19 -14.37
N THR A 51 15.76 5.25 -15.09
CA THR A 51 16.26 6.48 -14.46
C THR A 51 15.22 7.03 -13.49
N PHE A 52 15.64 7.33 -12.27
CA PHE A 52 14.75 7.85 -11.24
C PHE A 52 15.41 8.98 -10.46
N THR A 53 14.55 9.84 -9.90
CA THR A 53 14.93 10.89 -8.95
C THR A 53 14.13 10.71 -7.68
N VAL A 54 14.80 10.76 -6.53
CA VAL A 54 14.16 10.88 -5.22
C VAL A 54 14.54 12.24 -4.67
N LEU A 55 13.54 13.04 -4.33
CA LEU A 55 13.77 14.28 -3.61
C LEU A 55 13.89 13.94 -2.12
N VAL A 56 14.86 14.53 -1.44
CA VAL A 56 15.14 14.23 -0.04
C VAL A 56 14.98 15.50 0.77
N GLU A 57 14.16 15.43 1.81
CA GLU A 57 13.88 16.53 2.73
C GLU A 57 14.12 16.09 4.16
N LEU A 58 14.68 16.96 4.99
CA LEU A 58 14.73 16.75 6.44
C LEU A 58 13.44 17.29 7.05
N ALA A 59 12.72 16.46 7.81
CA ALA A 59 11.50 16.87 8.46
C ALA A 59 11.80 17.86 9.60
N ALA A 60 11.19 19.06 9.53
CA ALA A 60 11.41 20.12 10.50
C ALA A 60 11.19 19.64 11.95
N ASN A 61 12.12 20.02 12.83
CA ASN A 61 12.14 19.68 14.25
C ASN A 61 12.22 18.18 14.56
N THR A 62 12.66 17.35 13.61
CA THR A 62 12.87 15.91 13.81
C THR A 62 14.19 15.47 13.15
N GLN A 63 14.62 14.23 13.40
CA GLN A 63 15.74 13.60 12.69
C GLN A 63 15.27 12.80 11.46
N ALA A 64 13.96 12.73 11.22
CA ALA A 64 13.39 11.94 10.14
C ALA A 64 13.72 12.56 8.77
N VAL A 65 14.20 11.71 7.86
CA VAL A 65 14.37 12.04 6.44
C VAL A 65 13.12 11.64 5.68
N ILE A 66 12.69 12.45 4.71
CA ILE A 66 11.54 12.21 3.86
C ILE A 66 12.01 12.00 2.42
N PHE A 67 11.65 10.86 1.84
CA PHE A 67 11.84 10.57 0.42
C PHE A 67 10.59 10.94 -0.37
N CYS A 68 10.65 12.08 -1.03
CA CYS A 68 9.62 12.62 -1.88
C CYS A 68 9.65 11.99 -3.29
N ARG A 69 8.49 11.45 -3.72
CA ARG A 69 8.28 10.96 -5.08
C ARG A 69 8.42 12.11 -6.08
N SER A 70 9.37 11.98 -6.99
CA SER A 70 9.53 12.84 -8.17
C SER A 70 9.23 12.03 -9.42
N GLU A 71 8.23 12.47 -10.19
CA GLU A 71 7.88 11.85 -11.47
C GLU A 71 7.77 12.91 -12.55
N THR A 72 8.54 12.71 -13.61
CA THR A 72 8.56 13.57 -14.80
C THR A 72 7.41 13.25 -15.76
N LYS A 73 6.78 12.08 -15.62
CA LYS A 73 5.58 11.66 -16.37
C LYS A 73 4.41 11.47 -15.40
N THR A 74 3.49 12.43 -15.38
CA THR A 74 2.25 12.36 -14.58
C THR A 74 1.09 11.72 -15.35
N PHE A 75 1.26 11.46 -16.64
CA PHE A 75 0.34 10.74 -17.49
C PHE A 75 1.12 9.95 -18.54
N ASP A 76 0.59 8.80 -18.92
CA ASP A 76 1.08 8.04 -20.06
C ASP A 76 -0.04 7.93 -21.09
N ILE A 77 0.26 8.32 -22.33
CA ILE A 77 -0.64 8.10 -23.46
C ILE A 77 -0.40 6.67 -23.92
N ILE A 78 -1.40 5.81 -23.71
CA ILE A 78 -1.37 4.44 -24.22
C ILE A 78 -1.66 4.52 -25.73
N GLY A 79 -0.67 4.19 -26.56
CA GLY A 79 -0.84 4.15 -28.01
C GLY A 79 -1.89 3.12 -28.45
N ARG A 80 -2.47 3.26 -29.65
CA ARG A 80 -3.50 2.34 -30.18
C ARG A 80 -3.07 0.86 -30.25
N HIS A 81 -1.77 0.58 -30.22
CA HIS A 81 -1.19 -0.77 -30.23
C HIS A 81 -0.47 -1.13 -28.93
N GLU A 82 -0.56 -0.29 -27.90
CA GLU A 82 0.01 -0.54 -26.59
C GLU A 82 -1.10 -1.04 -25.66
N SER A 83 -0.90 -2.19 -25.03
CA SER A 83 -1.77 -2.64 -23.95
C SER A 83 -1.02 -2.48 -22.62
N LYS A 84 -1.52 -1.66 -21.70
CA LYS A 84 -0.99 -1.59 -20.32
C LYS A 84 -1.54 -2.67 -19.38
N GLY A 85 -2.20 -3.68 -19.95
CA GLY A 85 -2.85 -4.76 -19.20
C GLY A 85 -4.30 -4.44 -18.87
N PHE A 86 -4.93 -5.31 -18.07
CA PHE A 86 -6.35 -5.25 -17.71
C PHE A 86 -6.56 -5.08 -16.20
N GLY A 87 -5.56 -4.53 -15.49
CA GLY A 87 -5.55 -4.40 -14.02
C GLY A 87 -6.73 -3.61 -13.48
N HIS A 88 -6.88 -2.35 -13.90
CA HIS A 88 -7.96 -1.49 -13.42
C HIS A 88 -9.35 -2.06 -13.74
N GLU A 89 -9.53 -2.63 -14.93
CA GLU A 89 -10.81 -3.22 -15.33
C GLU A 89 -11.12 -4.50 -14.56
N PHE A 90 -10.08 -5.28 -14.19
CA PHE A 90 -10.24 -6.38 -13.27
C PHE A 90 -10.63 -5.88 -11.88
N GLU A 91 -9.97 -4.87 -11.33
CA GLU A 91 -10.32 -4.29 -10.04
C GLU A 91 -11.78 -3.81 -10.02
N LYS A 92 -12.23 -3.07 -11.04
CA LYS A 92 -13.63 -2.62 -11.15
C LYS A 92 -14.63 -3.77 -11.23
N ALA A 93 -14.29 -4.85 -11.93
CA ALA A 93 -15.19 -5.99 -12.11
C ALA A 93 -15.24 -6.93 -10.89
N PHE A 94 -14.17 -7.01 -10.10
CA PHE A 94 -13.99 -8.01 -9.04
C PHE A 94 -13.87 -7.42 -7.63
N THR A 95 -13.96 -6.11 -7.47
CA THR A 95 -13.99 -5.45 -6.15
C THR A 95 -15.28 -4.65 -5.97
N THR A 96 -15.56 -4.26 -4.72
CA THR A 96 -16.72 -3.43 -4.39
C THR A 96 -16.24 -2.20 -3.65
N GLU A 97 -16.58 -1.02 -4.17
CA GLU A 97 -16.28 0.25 -3.52
C GLU A 97 -17.03 0.35 -2.18
N GLN A 98 -16.30 0.73 -1.13
CA GLN A 98 -16.87 0.99 0.20
C GLN A 98 -16.97 2.48 0.51
N VAL A 99 -16.21 3.30 -0.22
CA VAL A 99 -16.18 4.75 -0.11
C VAL A 99 -16.38 5.32 -1.51
N THR A 100 -17.57 5.85 -1.76
CA THR A 100 -17.96 6.40 -3.05
C THR A 100 -17.05 7.56 -3.44
N GLU A 101 -16.67 7.63 -4.72
CA GLU A 101 -15.77 8.65 -5.29
C GLU A 101 -14.32 8.61 -4.76
N SER A 102 -13.92 7.53 -4.07
CA SER A 102 -12.52 7.30 -3.71
C SER A 102 -11.68 7.06 -4.96
N THR A 103 -10.52 7.72 -5.06
CA THR A 103 -9.58 7.56 -6.18
C THR A 103 -8.44 6.58 -5.88
N GLY A 104 -8.40 6.03 -4.67
CA GLY A 104 -7.38 5.06 -4.26
C GLY A 104 -7.31 4.92 -2.75
N HIS A 105 -6.84 3.76 -2.30
CA HIS A 105 -6.74 3.43 -0.88
C HIS A 105 -5.28 3.31 -0.49
N TYR A 106 -4.86 4.08 0.50
CA TYR A 106 -3.47 4.12 0.94
C TYR A 106 -3.36 3.72 2.40
N ARG A 107 -2.32 2.94 2.69
CA ARG A 107 -1.91 2.58 4.05
C ARG A 107 -0.55 3.18 4.35
N ILE A 108 -0.31 3.42 5.62
CA ILE A 108 1.00 3.76 6.16
C ILE A 108 1.35 2.65 7.15
N ILE A 109 2.48 1.99 6.93
CA ILE A 109 3.00 0.98 7.84
C ILE A 109 4.26 1.50 8.52
N SER A 110 4.52 0.99 9.73
CA SER A 110 5.81 1.13 10.41
C SER A 110 6.56 -0.18 10.32
N CYS A 111 7.81 -0.15 9.87
CA CYS A 111 8.66 -1.34 9.83
C CYS A 111 10.10 -1.01 10.22
N LYS A 112 10.83 -2.02 10.70
CA LYS A 112 12.26 -1.90 11.00
C LYS A 112 13.06 -2.54 9.87
N PHE A 113 14.01 -1.81 9.31
CA PHE A 113 14.88 -2.33 8.25
C PHE A 113 16.30 -1.79 8.41
N GLY A 114 17.29 -2.69 8.47
CA GLY A 114 18.70 -2.30 8.59
C GLY A 114 19.01 -1.45 9.83
N GLY A 115 18.25 -1.62 10.92
CA GLY A 115 18.37 -0.82 12.14
C GLY A 115 17.62 0.52 12.11
N LEU A 116 17.00 0.87 10.99
CA LEU A 116 16.22 2.10 10.83
C LEU A 116 14.73 1.83 11.05
N ASN A 117 14.02 2.79 11.64
CA ASN A 117 12.57 2.84 11.77
C ASN A 117 11.98 3.57 10.56
N LEU A 118 11.27 2.83 9.71
CA LEU A 118 10.69 3.34 8.47
C LEU A 118 9.18 3.51 8.61
N LEU A 119 8.66 4.61 8.07
CA LEU A 119 7.26 4.77 7.71
C LEU A 119 7.09 4.66 6.19
N VAL A 120 6.36 3.65 5.74
CA VAL A 120 6.17 3.37 4.31
C VAL A 120 4.71 3.57 3.96
N ARG A 121 4.43 4.50 3.04
CA ARG A 121 3.11 4.63 2.40
C ARG A 121 3.01 3.76 1.16
N HIS A 122 1.90 3.04 1.02
CA HIS A 122 1.61 2.30 -0.20
C HIS A 122 0.12 2.32 -0.53
N GLU A 123 -0.18 2.13 -1.80
CA GLU A 123 -1.54 1.83 -2.26
C GLU A 123 -1.89 0.39 -1.92
N THR A 124 -3.16 0.13 -1.63
CA THR A 124 -3.72 -1.19 -1.36
C THR A 124 -4.88 -1.41 -2.30
N ASP A 125 -4.82 -2.50 -3.08
CA ASP A 125 -5.78 -2.73 -4.17
C ASP A 125 -7.16 -3.15 -3.61
N SER A 126 -7.17 -4.09 -2.65
CA SER A 126 -8.41 -4.57 -2.05
C SER A 126 -8.19 -5.31 -0.72
N TYR A 127 -9.28 -5.83 -0.13
CA TYR A 127 -9.25 -6.69 1.04
C TYR A 127 -10.38 -7.72 1.01
N VAL A 128 -10.21 -8.83 1.73
CA VAL A 128 -11.28 -9.81 1.96
C VAL A 128 -12.03 -9.45 3.23
N ASN A 129 -13.36 -9.35 3.15
CA ASN A 129 -14.17 -9.14 4.33
C ASN A 129 -14.37 -10.48 5.06
N SER A 130 -13.79 -10.61 6.25
CA SER A 130 -13.98 -11.78 7.13
C SER A 130 -15.31 -11.66 7.87
N LEU A 131 -16.44 -11.61 7.16
CA LEU A 131 -17.70 -11.94 7.80
C LEU A 131 -17.71 -13.45 8.03
N PRO A 132 -17.93 -13.95 9.26
CA PRO A 132 -18.08 -15.37 9.47
C PRO A 132 -19.27 -15.83 8.64
N SER A 133 -19.00 -16.67 7.65
CA SER A 133 -20.03 -17.42 6.93
C SER A 133 -20.92 -18.09 7.97
N LYS A 134 -22.20 -17.69 8.04
CA LYS A 134 -23.22 -18.44 8.76
C LYS A 134 -23.47 -19.74 7.99
N GLY A 135 -22.54 -20.68 8.10
CA GLY A 135 -22.67 -22.05 7.64
C GLY A 135 -22.29 -22.99 8.79
N PRO A 136 -22.98 -24.12 8.98
CA PRO A 136 -22.69 -25.01 10.09
C PRO A 136 -21.32 -25.65 9.87
N MET A 137 -20.40 -25.33 10.78
CA MET A 137 -19.03 -25.82 10.83
C MET A 137 -19.04 -27.33 11.14
N ARG A 138 -18.48 -28.16 10.26
CA ARG A 138 -17.95 -29.47 10.64
C ARG A 138 -16.44 -29.32 10.82
N VAL A 139 -16.00 -29.68 12.02
CA VAL A 139 -14.63 -29.67 12.51
C VAL A 139 -13.85 -30.80 11.85
N GLU A 140 -12.66 -30.51 11.32
CA GLU A 140 -11.40 -31.26 11.56
C GLU A 140 -10.23 -30.68 10.71
N ASP A 141 -9.17 -30.28 11.42
CA ASP A 141 -7.73 -30.18 11.07
C ASP A 141 -7.27 -29.37 9.82
N VAL A 142 -6.22 -28.53 9.86
CA VAL A 142 -4.89 -28.66 10.47
C VAL A 142 -4.30 -27.27 10.83
N ASN A 143 -3.72 -27.16 12.03
CA ASN A 143 -2.92 -26.02 12.52
C ASN A 143 -1.49 -26.04 11.96
N VAL A 144 -1.11 -25.08 11.09
CA VAL A 144 0.32 -24.77 10.78
C VAL A 144 0.63 -23.26 10.65
N VAL A 145 -0.35 -22.34 10.71
CA VAL A 145 -0.13 -20.91 10.38
C VAL A 145 0.01 -20.00 11.62
N ASP A 146 0.03 -20.56 12.83
CA ASP A 146 -0.21 -19.78 14.06
C ASP A 146 1.05 -19.17 14.71
N GLU A 147 2.26 -19.58 14.35
CA GLU A 147 3.46 -19.10 15.05
C GLU A 147 4.01 -17.77 14.48
N VAL A 148 3.90 -17.53 13.18
CA VAL A 148 4.40 -16.29 12.52
C VAL A 148 3.37 -15.14 12.61
N SER A 149 2.09 -15.46 12.79
CA SER A 149 1.00 -14.47 12.89
C SER A 149 1.02 -13.69 14.21
N ARG A 150 1.60 -14.25 15.27
CA ARG A 150 1.65 -13.62 16.60
C ARG A 150 2.65 -12.47 16.71
N SER A 151 3.62 -12.38 15.80
CA SER A 151 4.67 -11.35 15.84
C SER A 151 4.23 -9.98 15.29
N PHE A 152 3.11 -9.90 14.57
CA PHE A 152 2.58 -8.66 13.99
C PHE A 152 1.30 -8.14 14.68
N GLY A 153 0.81 -8.84 15.71
CA GLY A 153 -0.48 -8.55 16.38
C GLY A 153 -0.44 -7.44 17.43
N TYR A 154 0.72 -6.86 17.73
CA TYR A 154 0.84 -5.76 18.69
C TYR A 154 0.88 -4.44 17.93
N LEU A 155 -0.21 -3.67 17.94
CA LEU A 155 -0.29 -2.19 17.90
C LEU A 155 -1.64 -1.70 17.34
N CYS A 156 -2.77 -2.14 17.90
CA CYS A 156 -4.07 -1.49 17.66
C CYS A 156 -4.89 -1.44 18.96
N TYR A 157 -4.55 -0.52 19.85
CA TYR A 157 -5.46 -0.04 20.88
C TYR A 157 -5.33 1.48 21.00
N GLY A 158 -6.46 2.19 20.85
CA GLY A 158 -6.57 3.63 21.10
C GLY A 158 -7.93 4.22 20.73
N GLU A 159 -8.77 4.43 21.74
CA GLU A 159 -9.96 5.32 21.81
C GLU A 159 -9.58 6.60 22.59
N PRO A 160 -10.32 7.73 22.58
CA PRO A 160 -10.93 8.48 21.48
C PRO A 160 -10.30 9.89 21.27
N TYR A 161 -10.10 10.21 19.99
CA TYR A 161 -10.33 11.46 19.22
C TYR A 161 -9.97 12.88 19.73
N LEU A 162 -9.13 13.56 18.93
CA LEU A 162 -9.10 15.03 18.78
C LEU A 162 -10.17 15.50 17.77
N PRO A 163 -10.77 16.69 17.96
CA PRO A 163 -11.70 17.28 16.99
C PRO A 163 -11.03 17.58 15.64
N LEU A 164 -11.70 17.12 14.57
CA LEU A 164 -11.27 17.13 13.16
C LEU A 164 -10.93 18.52 12.60
N SER A 165 -11.47 19.59 13.19
CA SER A 165 -11.27 20.97 12.76
C SER A 165 -9.90 21.55 13.13
N GLN A 166 -9.25 21.03 14.16
CA GLN A 166 -7.97 21.56 14.64
C GLN A 166 -6.77 20.97 13.89
N ALA A 167 -6.87 19.73 13.41
CA ALA A 167 -5.82 19.06 12.63
C ALA A 167 -5.69 19.60 11.19
N ALA A 168 -6.79 20.06 10.58
CA ALA A 168 -6.78 20.66 9.25
C ALA A 168 -6.17 22.08 9.24
N SER A 169 -6.39 22.86 10.31
CA SER A 169 -5.81 24.20 10.46
C SER A 169 -4.29 24.20 10.70
N LEU A 170 -3.73 23.12 11.27
CA LEU A 170 -2.29 23.00 11.52
C LEU A 170 -1.43 22.96 10.24
N ALA A 171 -2.03 22.77 9.07
CA ALA A 171 -1.31 22.64 7.80
C ALA A 171 -1.58 23.75 6.77
N GLY A 172 -2.40 24.77 7.09
CA GLY A 172 -2.71 25.88 6.16
C GLY A 172 -3.37 25.47 4.83
N ALA A 173 -3.82 24.22 4.70
CA ALA A 173 -4.31 23.64 3.46
C ALA A 173 -5.84 23.72 3.37
N LYS A 174 -6.37 24.04 2.18
CA LYS A 174 -7.80 23.84 1.83
C LYS A 174 -8.10 22.36 1.60
N LEU A 175 -7.71 21.51 2.54
CA LEU A 175 -7.91 20.07 2.48
C LEU A 175 -8.97 19.69 3.51
N LEU A 176 -10.11 19.20 3.04
CA LEU A 176 -11.15 18.66 3.91
C LEU A 176 -10.79 17.21 4.24
N ILE A 177 -10.63 16.91 5.52
CA ILE A 177 -10.45 15.53 5.99
C ILE A 177 -11.80 15.03 6.48
N LYS A 178 -12.29 13.95 5.90
CA LYS A 178 -13.51 13.25 6.31
C LYS A 178 -13.15 11.87 6.82
N ARG A 179 -13.70 11.47 7.96
CA ARG A 179 -13.63 10.08 8.44
C ARG A 179 -14.75 9.29 7.76
N GLU A 180 -14.38 8.27 7.00
CA GLU A 180 -15.29 7.41 6.25
C GLU A 180 -14.64 6.04 6.01
N GLY A 181 -15.46 5.01 5.76
CA GLY A 181 -15.00 3.64 5.63
C GLY A 181 -14.76 2.95 6.98
N GLN A 182 -13.93 1.91 6.98
CA GLN A 182 -13.63 1.08 8.16
C GLN A 182 -12.16 0.72 8.25
N THR A 183 -11.71 0.40 9.46
CA THR A 183 -10.37 -0.13 9.70
C THR A 183 -10.27 -1.56 9.16
N VAL A 184 -9.30 -1.81 8.28
CA VAL A 184 -9.08 -3.11 7.66
C VAL A 184 -7.80 -3.74 8.23
N PRO A 185 -7.86 -4.96 8.81
CA PRO A 185 -6.67 -5.68 9.26
C PRO A 185 -5.68 -5.90 8.11
N ILE A 186 -4.36 -5.80 8.38
CA ILE A 186 -3.36 -5.98 7.32
C ILE A 186 -3.42 -7.41 6.73
N GLN A 187 -3.78 -8.39 7.55
CA GLN A 187 -3.88 -9.81 7.19
C GLN A 187 -4.94 -10.09 6.12
N SER A 188 -5.94 -9.22 5.96
CA SER A 188 -6.98 -9.39 4.94
C SER A 188 -6.71 -8.58 3.67
N THR A 189 -5.64 -7.78 3.63
CA THR A 189 -5.30 -6.97 2.46
C THR A 189 -4.77 -7.82 1.31
N LEU A 190 -5.08 -7.38 0.09
CA LEU A 190 -4.73 -8.06 -1.15
C LEU A 190 -3.94 -7.10 -2.06
N GLU A 191 -2.92 -7.64 -2.71
CA GLU A 191 -2.33 -7.09 -3.93
C GLU A 191 -2.89 -7.88 -5.12
N VAL A 192 -3.28 -7.20 -6.19
CA VAL A 192 -3.87 -7.80 -7.37
C VAL A 192 -2.92 -7.65 -8.55
N LYS A 193 -2.60 -8.76 -9.22
CA LYS A 193 -1.82 -8.77 -10.45
C LYS A 193 -2.56 -9.45 -11.58
N THR A 194 -2.69 -8.74 -12.70
CA THR A 194 -3.23 -9.29 -13.95
C THR A 194 -2.11 -9.63 -14.93
N ARG A 195 -2.21 -10.80 -15.57
CA ARG A 195 -1.28 -11.24 -16.62
C ARG A 195 -1.96 -12.03 -17.72
N ALA A 196 -1.37 -12.01 -18.91
CA ALA A 196 -1.76 -12.94 -19.97
C ALA A 196 -1.45 -14.39 -19.53
N VAL A 197 -2.30 -15.35 -19.86
CA VAL A 197 -2.07 -16.78 -19.56
C VAL A 197 -0.72 -17.29 -20.10
N SER A 198 -0.25 -16.72 -21.21
CA SER A 198 1.05 -17.04 -21.81
C SER A 198 2.26 -16.51 -21.04
N MET A 199 2.06 -15.62 -20.06
CA MET A 199 3.11 -14.93 -19.32
C MET A 199 2.89 -15.11 -17.82
N PRO A 200 3.38 -16.22 -17.21
CA PRO A 200 3.23 -16.46 -15.79
C PRO A 200 3.85 -15.32 -14.97
N ILE A 201 3.25 -15.03 -13.81
CA ILE A 201 3.77 -14.05 -12.87
C ILE A 201 5.01 -14.64 -12.21
N ASP A 202 6.16 -13.99 -12.41
CA ASP A 202 7.40 -14.34 -11.73
C ASP A 202 7.32 -13.89 -10.26
N ALA A 203 7.71 -14.77 -9.34
CA ALA A 203 7.73 -14.47 -7.92
C ALA A 203 8.72 -13.34 -7.62
N ASP A 204 9.87 -13.32 -8.29
CA ASP A 204 10.92 -12.30 -8.08
C ASP A 204 10.46 -10.90 -8.51
N GLU A 205 9.48 -10.81 -9.42
CA GLU A 205 8.86 -9.55 -9.84
C GLU A 205 7.92 -8.97 -8.76
N VAL A 206 7.27 -9.83 -7.97
CA VAL A 206 6.15 -9.43 -7.10
C VAL A 206 6.50 -9.46 -5.62
N ILE A 207 7.36 -10.39 -5.18
CA ILE A 207 7.80 -10.51 -3.78
C ILE A 207 8.34 -9.18 -3.23
N PRO A 208 9.20 -8.42 -3.93
CA PRO A 208 9.71 -7.14 -3.41
C PRO A 208 8.57 -6.15 -3.11
N GLN A 209 7.55 -6.11 -3.97
CA GLN A 209 6.39 -5.25 -3.76
C GLN A 209 5.59 -5.67 -2.52
N LEU A 210 5.28 -6.97 -2.39
CA LEU A 210 4.55 -7.50 -1.24
C LEU A 210 5.31 -7.28 0.07
N TRP A 211 6.62 -7.53 0.05
CA TRP A 211 7.49 -7.36 1.20
C TRP A 211 7.57 -5.91 1.66
N VAL A 212 7.74 -4.94 0.75
CA VAL A 212 7.75 -3.51 1.11
C VAL A 212 6.43 -3.07 1.73
N CYS A 213 5.30 -3.56 1.20
CA CYS A 213 3.97 -3.20 1.68
C CYS A 213 3.50 -4.01 2.89
N GLN A 214 4.23 -5.07 3.26
CA GLN A 214 3.78 -6.08 4.22
C GLN A 214 2.38 -6.64 3.86
N THR A 215 2.08 -6.74 2.57
CA THR A 215 0.80 -7.27 2.06
C THR A 215 0.92 -8.79 1.96
N PRO A 216 0.17 -9.56 2.75
CA PRO A 216 0.40 -11.00 2.86
C PRO A 216 -0.24 -11.81 1.73
N ASN A 217 -1.24 -11.26 1.06
CA ASN A 217 -2.01 -11.98 0.05
C ASN A 217 -1.80 -11.39 -1.35
N LEU A 218 -1.50 -12.26 -2.30
CA LEU A 218 -1.41 -11.93 -3.72
C LEU A 218 -2.52 -12.64 -4.49
N VAL A 219 -3.36 -11.87 -5.17
CA VAL A 219 -4.34 -12.37 -6.14
C VAL A 219 -3.73 -12.32 -7.53
N ARG A 220 -3.74 -13.46 -8.22
CA ARG A 220 -3.20 -13.63 -9.57
C ARG A 220 -4.33 -13.91 -10.54
N ALA A 221 -4.64 -12.93 -11.36
CA ALA A 221 -5.67 -13.00 -12.38
C ALA A 221 -5.06 -13.20 -13.77
N TYR A 222 -5.27 -14.36 -14.36
CA TYR A 222 -4.78 -14.67 -15.71
C TYR A 222 -5.87 -14.50 -16.76
N HIS A 223 -5.57 -13.76 -17.81
CA HIS A 223 -6.50 -13.44 -18.89
C HIS A 223 -5.99 -13.90 -20.27
N MET A 224 -6.90 -14.05 -21.22
CA MET A 224 -6.60 -14.26 -22.63
C MET A 224 -7.36 -13.21 -23.44
N ALA A 225 -6.63 -12.24 -24.01
CA ALA A 225 -7.22 -11.08 -24.70
C ALA A 225 -8.31 -10.36 -23.87
N GLY A 226 -8.05 -10.12 -22.59
CA GLY A 226 -8.97 -9.44 -21.66
C GLY A 226 -10.01 -10.34 -21.00
N LEU A 227 -10.25 -11.56 -21.51
CA LEU A 227 -11.17 -12.50 -20.87
C LEU A 227 -10.47 -13.26 -19.75
N LEU A 228 -10.97 -13.18 -18.52
CA LEU A 228 -10.44 -13.90 -17.38
C LEU A 228 -10.54 -15.42 -17.61
N ARG A 229 -9.44 -16.14 -17.36
CA ARG A 229 -9.34 -17.60 -17.51
C ARG A 229 -9.11 -18.30 -16.20
N SER A 230 -8.35 -17.71 -15.29
CA SER A 230 -8.14 -18.28 -13.96
C SER A 230 -7.83 -17.20 -12.94
N LEU A 231 -8.26 -17.44 -11.71
CA LEU A 231 -7.97 -16.63 -10.53
C LEU A 231 -7.32 -17.55 -9.49
N ARG A 232 -6.20 -17.12 -8.91
CA ARG A 232 -5.40 -17.89 -7.93
C ARG A 232 -4.80 -16.99 -6.87
#